data_AF-A0A935E8C4-F1
#
_entry.id   AF-A0A935E8C4-F1
#
_cell.length_a   1.000
_cell.length_b   1.000
_cell.length_c   1.000
_cell.angle_alpha   90.00
_cell.angle_beta   90.00
_cell.angle_gamma   90.00
#
_symmetry.space_group_name_H-M   'P 1'
#
loop_
_entity.id
_entity.type
_entity.pdbx_description
1 polymer ?
#
loop_
_entity_poly.entity_id
_entity_poly.type
_entity_poly.pdbx_seq_one_letter_code
_entity_poly.pdbx_strand_id
1 'polypeptide(L)'
;MQTSSFYDEVLALGNTVLASTESSSFALVDRSRCVATVSGTIAFEAAVRGTPALVFGNAVYRGCRGVVDAGAHRGCAVDFSTLDSSATQGDPVEEFLARFDHAPMTWVAEWTPSIDVRQLRNTGAPFAELLPRAIEHYTAG
;
A
#
# COMPACT_ATOMS: atom_id res chain seq x y z
N MET A 1 19.28 -0.70 1.71
CA MET A 1 19.41 -2.17 1.76
C MET A 1 19.65 -2.53 3.22
N GLN A 2 18.82 -3.40 3.80
CA GLN A 2 18.99 -3.83 5.20
C GLN A 2 20.25 -4.69 5.34
N THR A 3 20.85 -4.70 6.52
CA THR A 3 22.03 -5.52 6.83
C THR A 3 21.66 -6.99 7.01
N SER A 4 22.62 -7.90 6.85
CA SER A 4 22.41 -9.32 7.17
C SER A 4 21.94 -9.51 8.62
N SER A 5 22.52 -8.75 9.55
CA SER A 5 22.18 -8.81 10.98
C SER A 5 20.69 -8.56 11.26
N PHE A 6 20.04 -7.69 10.49
CA PHE A 6 18.61 -7.43 10.63
C PHE A 6 17.78 -8.69 10.34
N TYR A 7 18.14 -9.45 9.31
CA TYR A 7 17.43 -10.69 8.96
C TYR A 7 17.72 -11.81 9.96
N ASP A 8 18.92 -11.86 10.52
CA ASP A 8 19.29 -12.79 11.59
C ASP A 8 18.45 -12.54 12.85
N GLU A 9 18.26 -11.26 13.23
CA GLU A 9 17.38 -10.85 14.33
C GLU A 9 15.92 -11.24 14.08
N VAL A 10 15.43 -11.06 12.85
CA VAL A 10 14.06 -11.47 12.47
C VAL A 10 13.89 -12.98 12.55
N LEU A 11 14.86 -13.77 12.07
CA LEU A 11 14.83 -15.23 12.17
C LEU A 11 14.94 -15.74 13.61
N ALA A 12 15.53 -14.96 14.52
CA ALA A 12 15.56 -15.28 15.94
C ALA A 12 14.18 -15.15 16.62
N LEU A 13 13.23 -14.45 15.99
CA LEU A 13 11.83 -14.47 16.42
C LEU A 13 11.24 -15.86 16.10
N GLY A 14 10.85 -16.62 17.11
CA GLY A 14 10.23 -17.94 16.91
C GLY A 14 9.05 -17.90 15.94
N ASN A 15 8.84 -18.98 15.19
CA ASN A 15 7.82 -19.10 14.13
C ASN A 15 8.00 -18.14 12.94
N THR A 16 9.23 -17.68 12.68
CA THR A 16 9.55 -16.83 11.52
C THR A 16 10.31 -17.60 10.46
N VAL A 17 9.97 -17.35 9.20
CA VAL A 17 10.71 -17.86 8.03
C VAL A 17 10.89 -16.72 7.03
N LEU A 18 12.06 -16.66 6.39
CA LEU A 18 12.28 -15.76 5.27
C LEU A 18 11.80 -16.44 3.98
N ALA A 19 10.94 -15.77 3.24
CA ALA A 19 10.51 -16.24 1.94
C ALA A 19 11.65 -16.14 0.92
N SER A 20 11.71 -17.10 -0.02
CA SER A 20 12.63 -17.03 -1.16
C SER A 20 12.30 -15.83 -2.04
N THR A 21 13.33 -15.20 -2.64
CA THR A 21 13.16 -14.13 -3.64
C THR A 21 12.43 -14.57 -4.89
N GLU A 22 12.42 -15.88 -5.17
CA GLU A 22 11.70 -16.48 -6.29
C GLU A 22 10.22 -16.73 -5.98
N SER A 23 9.79 -16.49 -4.73
CA SER A 23 8.40 -16.68 -4.32
C SER A 23 7.53 -15.56 -4.88
N SER A 24 6.38 -15.91 -5.44
CA SER A 24 5.38 -14.92 -5.83
C SER A 24 4.77 -14.26 -4.59
N SER A 25 4.87 -12.93 -4.50
CA SER A 25 4.22 -12.14 -3.45
C SER A 25 2.70 -12.37 -3.42
N PHE A 26 2.04 -12.40 -4.58
CA PHE A 26 0.61 -12.70 -4.67
C PHE A 26 0.26 -14.08 -4.13
N ALA A 27 1.08 -15.09 -4.43
CA ALA A 27 0.87 -16.45 -3.94
C ALA A 27 1.05 -16.57 -2.42
N LEU A 28 1.91 -15.72 -1.82
CA LEU A 28 2.07 -15.61 -0.37
C LEU A 28 0.88 -14.88 0.25
N VAL A 29 0.45 -13.77 -0.35
CA VAL A 29 -0.74 -13.00 0.06
C VAL A 29 -1.97 -13.90 0.13
N ASP A 30 -2.29 -14.61 -0.96
CA ASP A 30 -3.49 -15.46 -1.04
C ASP A 30 -3.55 -16.59 -0.01
N ARG A 31 -2.38 -17.01 0.48
CA ARG A 31 -2.25 -18.07 1.50
C ARG A 31 -2.05 -17.51 2.91
N SER A 32 -1.96 -16.20 3.05
CA SER A 32 -1.75 -15.53 4.33
C SER A 32 -3.08 -15.25 5.00
N ARG A 33 -3.12 -15.35 6.33
CA ARG A 33 -4.27 -14.86 7.10
C ARG A 33 -4.32 -13.33 7.14
N CYS A 34 -3.15 -12.69 7.11
CA CYS A 34 -2.99 -11.25 7.15
C CYS A 34 -1.63 -10.87 6.56
N VAL A 35 -1.54 -9.70 5.94
CA VAL A 35 -0.27 -9.07 5.54
C VAL A 35 0.06 -7.94 6.51
N ALA A 36 1.31 -7.78 6.90
CA ALA A 36 1.72 -6.68 7.79
C ALA A 36 2.86 -5.89 7.14
N THR A 37 2.76 -4.55 7.14
CA THR A 37 3.79 -3.69 6.55
C THR A 37 3.86 -2.32 7.23
N VAL A 38 4.99 -1.64 7.09
CA VAL A 38 5.07 -0.22 7.49
C VAL A 38 4.25 0.62 6.52
N SER A 39 4.60 0.65 5.25
CA SER A 39 3.88 1.45 4.24
C SER A 39 4.00 0.89 2.82
N GLY A 40 4.37 -0.39 2.67
CA GLY A 40 4.57 -1.00 1.36
C GLY A 40 3.25 -1.23 0.61
N THR A 41 3.25 -1.14 -0.72
CA THR A 41 2.04 -1.32 -1.56
C THR A 41 1.39 -2.69 -1.40
N ILE A 42 2.15 -3.68 -0.94
CA ILE A 42 1.69 -5.05 -0.71
C ILE A 42 0.46 -5.14 0.22
N ALA A 43 0.28 -4.19 1.14
CA ALA A 43 -0.92 -4.13 1.97
C ALA A 43 -2.17 -3.75 1.16
N PHE A 44 -2.04 -2.85 0.18
CA PHE A 44 -3.13 -2.52 -0.73
C PHE A 44 -3.43 -3.68 -1.68
N GLU A 45 -2.39 -4.32 -2.23
CA GLU A 45 -2.52 -5.52 -3.05
C GLU A 45 -3.23 -6.65 -2.29
N ALA A 46 -2.91 -6.84 -1.00
CA ALA A 46 -3.57 -7.79 -0.13
C ALA A 46 -5.06 -7.47 0.07
N ALA A 47 -5.36 -6.20 0.37
CA ALA A 47 -6.74 -5.75 0.55
C ALA A 47 -7.61 -5.98 -0.70
N VAL A 48 -7.08 -5.65 -1.89
CA VAL A 48 -7.73 -5.90 -3.18
C VAL A 48 -8.01 -7.40 -3.41
N ARG A 49 -7.14 -8.27 -2.89
CA ARG A 49 -7.27 -9.74 -2.99
C ARG A 49 -8.08 -10.35 -1.85
N GLY A 50 -8.72 -9.54 -1.01
CA GLY A 50 -9.53 -10.00 0.12
C GLY A 50 -8.73 -10.52 1.32
N THR A 51 -7.42 -10.31 1.34
CA THR A 51 -6.57 -10.62 2.50
C THR A 51 -6.41 -9.36 3.36
N PRO A 52 -6.78 -9.37 4.65
CA PRO A 52 -6.66 -8.19 5.49
C PRO A 52 -5.19 -7.80 5.65
N ALA A 53 -4.93 -6.50 5.76
CA ALA A 53 -3.60 -5.93 5.84
C ALA A 53 -3.47 -4.99 7.03
N LEU A 54 -2.42 -5.17 7.81
CA LEU A 54 -2.05 -4.34 8.94
C LEU A 54 -0.95 -3.35 8.55
N VAL A 55 -1.20 -2.05 8.74
CA VAL A 55 -0.30 -0.97 8.32
C VAL A 55 0.17 -0.17 9.53
N PHE A 56 1.49 -0.10 9.74
CA PHE A 56 2.09 0.62 10.87
C PHE A 56 2.45 2.08 10.56
N GLY A 57 2.68 2.42 9.29
CA GLY A 57 3.10 3.73 8.82
C GLY A 57 2.00 4.50 8.10
N ASN A 58 2.34 5.69 7.60
CA ASN A 58 1.40 6.56 6.89
C ASN A 58 1.35 6.22 5.39
N ALA A 59 0.48 5.29 5.01
CA ALA A 59 0.22 4.92 3.62
C ALA A 59 -1.00 5.65 3.04
N VAL A 60 -0.96 5.93 1.73
CA VAL A 60 -2.02 6.66 1.00
C VAL A 60 -3.37 5.93 0.96
N TYR A 61 -3.34 4.59 1.05
CA TYR A 61 -4.50 3.71 1.05
C TYR A 61 -5.02 3.40 2.48
N ARG A 62 -4.57 4.14 3.50
CA ARG A 62 -5.13 4.02 4.86
C ARG A 62 -6.61 4.40 4.85
N GLY A 63 -7.40 3.60 5.56
CA GLY A 63 -8.86 3.75 5.61
C GLY A 63 -9.58 3.11 4.43
N CYS A 64 -8.87 2.59 3.43
CA CYS A 64 -9.45 1.64 2.49
C CYS A 64 -9.83 0.35 3.23
N ARG A 65 -10.88 -0.30 2.77
CA ARG A 65 -11.36 -1.57 3.29
C ARG A 65 -10.28 -2.65 3.19
N GLY A 66 -10.29 -3.57 4.15
CA GLY A 66 -9.25 -4.57 4.30
C GLY A 66 -7.92 -4.01 4.81
N VAL A 67 -7.78 -2.69 5.00
CA VAL A 67 -6.58 -2.07 5.55
C VAL A 67 -6.84 -1.60 6.98
N VAL A 68 -6.22 -2.28 7.94
CA VAL A 68 -6.25 -1.96 9.36
C VAL A 68 -5.05 -1.09 9.73
N ASP A 69 -5.34 0.05 10.33
CA ASP A 69 -4.33 0.97 10.83
C ASP A 69 -3.84 0.57 12.23
N ALA A 70 -2.64 0.02 12.32
CA ALA A 70 -2.04 -0.38 13.61
C ALA A 70 -1.88 0.79 14.59
N GLY A 71 -1.66 2.00 14.07
CA GLY A 71 -1.46 3.21 14.87
C GLY A 71 -2.74 3.73 15.53
N ALA A 72 -3.90 3.49 14.91
CA ALA A 72 -5.21 3.80 15.51
C ALA A 72 -5.45 3.02 16.80
N HIS A 73 -4.84 1.84 16.93
CA HIS A 73 -5.03 0.94 18.06
C HIS A 73 -4.10 1.22 19.26
N ARG A 74 -3.31 2.31 19.25
CA ARG A 74 -2.50 2.86 20.39
C ARG A 74 -2.07 1.83 21.45
N GLY A 75 -1.33 0.79 21.04
CA GLY A 75 -0.74 -0.20 21.96
C GLY A 75 -1.61 -1.41 22.31
N CYS A 76 -2.80 -1.55 21.73
CA CYS A 76 -3.58 -2.79 21.80
C CYS A 76 -3.09 -3.78 20.73
N ALA A 77 -2.98 -5.06 21.08
CA ALA A 77 -2.84 -6.11 20.09
C ALA A 77 -4.04 -6.04 19.12
N VAL A 78 -3.77 -6.06 17.81
CA VAL A 78 -4.84 -6.14 16.82
C VAL A 78 -5.38 -7.56 16.86
N ASP A 79 -6.62 -7.71 17.31
CA ASP A 79 -7.31 -9.00 17.33
C ASP A 79 -7.61 -9.44 15.89
N PHE A 80 -7.41 -10.74 15.62
CA PHE A 80 -7.76 -11.34 14.35
C PHE A 80 -9.25 -11.18 14.01
N SER A 81 -10.14 -11.05 15.01
CA SER A 81 -11.56 -10.74 14.75
C SER A 81 -11.75 -9.37 14.05
N THR A 82 -10.88 -8.41 14.35
CA THR A 82 -10.86 -7.08 13.68
C THR A 82 -10.37 -7.22 12.23
N LEU A 83 -9.39 -8.09 11.99
CA LEU A 83 -8.89 -8.38 10.65
C LEU A 83 -9.94 -9.10 9.80
N ASP A 84 -10.59 -10.13 10.35
CA ASP A 84 -11.59 -10.93 9.66
C ASP A 84 -12.81 -10.08 9.25
N SER A 85 -13.20 -9.12 10.08
CA SER A 85 -14.29 -8.17 9.78
C SER A 85 -13.88 -7.03 8.83
N SER A 86 -12.61 -6.60 8.85
CA SER A 86 -12.10 -5.56 7.93
C SER A 86 -12.22 -5.95 6.45
N ALA A 87 -12.27 -7.26 6.18
CA ALA A 87 -12.43 -7.84 4.87
C ALA A 87 -13.90 -8.10 4.48
N THR A 88 -14.92 -7.50 5.14
CA THR A 88 -16.36 -7.68 4.80
C THR A 88 -17.05 -6.37 4.34
N GLN A 89 -17.70 -6.41 3.16
CA GLN A 89 -18.40 -5.34 2.37
C GLN A 89 -17.70 -4.01 1.90
N GLY A 90 -17.50 -3.78 0.58
CA GLY A 90 -16.88 -2.56 -0.06
C GLY A 90 -15.90 -2.87 -1.22
N ASP A 91 -15.23 -1.90 -1.83
CA ASP A 91 -14.15 -2.14 -2.82
C ASP A 91 -12.95 -1.22 -2.51
N PRO A 92 -11.80 -1.76 -2.07
CA PRO A 92 -10.64 -0.94 -1.72
C PRO A 92 -10.11 -0.12 -2.89
N VAL A 93 -10.32 -0.54 -4.14
CA VAL A 93 -9.93 0.24 -5.32
C VAL A 93 -10.84 1.45 -5.48
N GLU A 94 -12.16 1.26 -5.44
CA GLU A 94 -13.11 2.37 -5.54
C GLU A 94 -12.91 3.38 -4.39
N GLU A 95 -12.71 2.89 -3.17
CA GLU A 95 -12.45 3.73 -2.00
C GLU A 95 -11.13 4.48 -2.11
N PHE A 96 -10.08 3.83 -2.62
CA PHE A 96 -8.81 4.49 -2.89
C PHE A 96 -8.97 5.58 -3.93
N LEU A 97 -9.61 5.31 -5.07
CA LEU A 97 -9.85 6.28 -6.13
C LEU A 97 -10.68 7.46 -5.64
N ALA A 98 -11.79 7.22 -4.93
CA ALA A 98 -12.61 8.28 -4.35
C ALA A 98 -11.80 9.16 -3.40
N ARG A 99 -10.92 8.58 -2.58
CA ARG A 99 -10.04 9.35 -1.69
C ARG A 99 -8.96 10.11 -2.47
N PHE A 100 -8.42 9.51 -3.52
CA PHE A 100 -7.37 10.09 -4.34
C PHE A 100 -7.89 11.29 -5.14
N ASP A 101 -9.10 11.20 -5.70
CA ASP A 101 -9.76 12.28 -6.44
C ASP A 101 -10.13 13.48 -5.57
N HIS A 102 -10.35 13.25 -4.28
CA HIS A 102 -10.67 14.30 -3.30
C HIS A 102 -9.48 14.70 -2.42
N ALA A 103 -8.29 14.14 -2.65
CA ALA A 103 -7.11 14.49 -1.88
C ALA A 103 -6.63 15.89 -2.27
N PRO A 104 -6.53 16.85 -1.32
CA PRO A 104 -6.08 18.22 -1.61
C PRO A 104 -4.60 18.31 -2.02
N MET A 105 -3.88 17.18 -2.03
CA MET A 105 -2.44 17.06 -2.21
C MET A 105 -2.09 15.83 -3.05
N THR A 106 -2.68 15.68 -4.23
CA THR A 106 -2.15 14.74 -5.23
C THR A 106 -0.91 15.35 -5.87
N TRP A 107 0.28 14.92 -5.43
CA TRP A 107 1.55 15.22 -6.08
C TRP A 107 1.60 14.49 -7.42
N VAL A 108 0.89 15.05 -8.41
CA VAL A 108 0.96 14.59 -9.78
C VAL A 108 1.72 15.67 -10.50
N ALA A 109 3.03 15.58 -10.43
CA ALA A 109 3.88 16.33 -11.32
C ALA A 109 3.83 15.63 -12.68
N GLU A 110 3.73 16.39 -13.77
CA GLU A 110 4.02 15.87 -15.11
C GLU A 110 5.45 15.31 -15.09
N TRP A 111 5.56 13.99 -15.03
CA TRP A 111 6.86 13.33 -15.09
C TRP A 111 7.29 13.24 -16.55
N THR A 112 8.12 14.18 -16.97
CA THR A 112 9.00 13.96 -18.13
C THR A 112 10.33 13.38 -17.63
N PRO A 113 10.85 12.30 -18.24
CA PRO A 113 12.06 11.58 -17.79
C PRO A 113 13.32 12.45 -17.59
N SER A 114 13.33 13.68 -18.12
CA SER A 114 14.43 14.63 -18.11
C SER A 114 14.33 15.76 -17.07
N ILE A 115 13.26 15.83 -16.27
CA ILE A 115 13.06 16.89 -15.27
C ILE A 115 13.71 16.52 -13.92
N ASP A 116 14.51 17.45 -13.37
CA ASP A 116 15.04 17.38 -12.00
C ASP A 116 13.87 17.42 -11.01
N VAL A 117 13.85 16.54 -9.99
CA VAL A 117 12.82 16.49 -8.95
C VAL A 117 12.59 17.85 -8.25
N ARG A 118 13.60 18.74 -8.26
CA ARG A 118 13.52 20.10 -7.73
C ARG A 118 12.70 21.06 -8.60
N GLN A 119 12.44 20.69 -9.84
CA GLN A 119 11.65 21.45 -10.81
C GLN A 119 10.20 20.96 -10.89
N LEU A 120 9.85 19.89 -10.17
CA LEU A 120 8.47 19.42 -10.07
C LEU A 120 7.62 20.53 -9.43
N ARG A 121 6.65 21.04 -10.19
CA ARG A 121 5.67 22.00 -9.70
C ARG A 121 4.40 21.26 -9.32
N ASN A 122 3.86 21.58 -8.16
CA ASN A 122 2.51 21.14 -7.80
C ASN A 122 1.53 21.84 -8.76
N THR A 123 0.79 21.05 -9.53
CA THR A 123 -0.19 21.55 -10.52
C THR A 123 -1.47 22.03 -9.86
N GLY A 124 -1.76 21.59 -8.63
CA GLY A 124 -3.02 21.85 -7.93
C GLY A 124 -4.24 21.22 -8.60
N ALA A 125 -4.05 20.46 -9.69
CA ALA A 125 -5.13 19.84 -10.44
C ALA A 125 -5.53 18.49 -9.81
N PRO A 126 -6.83 18.13 -9.83
CA PRO A 126 -7.29 16.81 -9.39
C PRO A 126 -6.65 15.71 -10.22
N PHE A 127 -6.36 14.56 -9.61
CA PHE A 127 -5.79 13.44 -10.34
C PHE A 127 -6.67 12.94 -11.48
N ALA A 128 -7.99 12.95 -11.31
CA ALA A 128 -8.95 12.60 -12.36
C ALA A 128 -8.74 13.40 -13.67
N GLU A 129 -8.23 14.63 -13.59
CA GLU A 129 -7.90 15.44 -14.77
C GLU A 129 -6.53 15.09 -15.39
N LEU A 130 -5.60 14.61 -14.57
CA LEU A 130 -4.21 14.35 -14.96
C LEU A 130 -4.00 12.91 -15.45
N LEU A 131 -4.72 11.94 -14.90
CA LEU A 131 -4.58 10.52 -15.23
C LEU A 131 -4.85 10.21 -16.71
N PRO A 132 -5.93 10.71 -17.35
CA PRO A 132 -6.16 10.48 -18.77
C PRO A 132 -5.01 11.00 -19.64
N ARG A 133 -4.50 12.21 -19.33
CA ARG A 133 -3.37 12.82 -20.06
C ARG A 133 -2.08 12.01 -19.91
N ALA A 134 -1.81 11.50 -18.71
CA ALA A 134 -0.66 10.63 -18.48
C ALA A 134 -0.77 9.32 -19.28
N ILE A 135 -1.94 8.68 -19.29
CA ILE A 135 -2.17 7.45 -20.05
C ILE A 135 -2.00 7.70 -21.56
N GLU A 136 -2.58 8.76 -22.10
CA GLU A 136 -2.41 9.16 -23.50
C GLU A 136 -0.93 9.38 -23.84
N HIS A 137 -0.18 10.07 -22.97
CA HIS A 137 1.25 10.32 -23.17
C HIS A 137 2.07 9.01 -23.22
N TYR A 138 1.77 8.04 -22.35
CA TYR A 138 2.48 6.76 -22.31
C TYR A 138 2.06 5.76 -23.39
N THR A 139 0.86 5.89 -23.94
CA THR A 139 0.35 4.99 -25.00
C THR A 139 0.63 5.49 -26.40
N ALA A 140 0.96 6.78 -26.55
CA ALA A 140 1.36 7.39 -27.82
C ALA A 140 2.87 7.25 -28.13
N GLY A 141 3.64 6.55 -27.28
CA GLY A 141 5.08 6.32 -27.42
C GLY A 141 5.46 4.90 -27.81
#